data_AF-A0A317ALU1-F1
#
_entry.id   AF-A0A317ALU1-F1
#
_cell.length_a   1.000
_cell.length_b   1.000
_cell.length_c   1.000
_cell.angle_alpha   90.00
_cell.angle_beta   90.00
_cell.angle_gamma   90.00
#
_symmetry.space_group_name_H-M   'P 1'
#
loop_
_entity.id
_entity.type
_entity.pdbx_description
1 polymer ?
#
loop_
_entity_poly.entity_id
_entity_poly.type
_entity_poly.pdbx_seq_one_letter_code
_entity_poly.pdbx_strand_id
1 'polypeptide(L)'
;MQAALEPFHQAYASGLVEHVSAFFSPIPPSQDPGRLYEFYRASSEDKVEGDVRYGFRYNKNTRMTNKESGAWIEIITCFWRAINQVIKADEAANQGRLGEHQYIAVYDTWKDLTSNLIKHITAGVLPSWAIFVLYSTANHLRKIAIKADEHLAKSKSATLNTSFSDDIVTTVPQNQKLEEAARVFNRIFALCLGDRNPHPVETRKWGVYCIANLQFKTYFKLKAISLSKNVVRSIEAQSDLPPFKDYPRAHQVTYKYYLGVLSFLQEDYVKVCWQVG
;
A
#
# COMPACT_ATOMS: atom_id res chain seq x y z
N MET A 1 -6.03 24.57 -3.43
CA MET A 1 -5.55 23.55 -2.47
C MET A 1 -6.33 23.48 -1.16
N GLN A 2 -6.64 24.58 -0.46
CA GLN A 2 -7.34 24.54 0.85
C GLN A 2 -8.62 23.69 0.86
N ALA A 3 -9.57 23.97 -0.04
CA ALA A 3 -10.81 23.19 -0.14
C ALA A 3 -10.56 21.69 -0.44
N ALA A 4 -9.50 21.40 -1.22
CA ALA A 4 -9.14 20.03 -1.57
C ALA A 4 -8.50 19.24 -0.41
N LEU A 5 -8.01 19.93 0.63
CA LEU A 5 -7.48 19.34 1.85
C LEU A 5 -8.52 19.23 2.97
N GLU A 6 -9.66 19.91 2.85
CA GLU A 6 -10.73 19.86 3.83
C GLU A 6 -11.18 18.41 4.15
N PRO A 7 -11.34 17.49 3.17
CA PRO A 7 -11.67 16.10 3.47
C PRO A 7 -10.60 15.39 4.32
N PHE A 8 -9.31 15.68 4.09
CA PHE A 8 -8.23 15.13 4.91
C PHE A 8 -8.29 15.68 6.33
N HIS A 9 -8.54 16.98 6.49
CA HIS A 9 -8.62 17.64 7.78
C HIS A 9 -9.80 17.14 8.62
N GLN A 10 -10.96 16.95 8.01
CA GLN A 10 -12.14 16.35 8.64
C GLN A 10 -11.89 14.89 9.01
N ALA A 11 -11.31 14.11 8.09
CA ALA A 11 -10.94 12.73 8.35
C ALA A 11 -9.98 12.62 9.55
N TYR A 12 -8.95 13.47 9.59
CA TYR A 12 -8.01 13.51 10.69
C TYR A 12 -8.66 13.93 12.02
N ALA A 13 -9.50 14.96 12.00
CA ALA A 13 -10.21 15.43 13.19
C ALA A 13 -11.21 14.40 13.74
N SER A 14 -11.77 13.53 12.88
CA SER A 14 -12.67 12.45 13.31
C SER A 14 -11.99 11.38 14.16
N GLY A 15 -10.65 11.28 14.12
CA GLY A 15 -9.88 10.23 14.79
C GLY A 15 -10.06 8.84 14.16
N LEU A 16 -10.87 8.71 13.11
CA LEU A 16 -11.13 7.45 12.43
C LEU A 16 -10.12 7.22 11.31
N VAL A 17 -9.26 6.22 11.51
CA VAL A 17 -8.20 5.88 10.57
C VAL A 17 -8.70 5.46 9.20
N GLU A 18 -9.92 4.93 9.12
CA GLU A 18 -10.57 4.54 7.87
C GLU A 18 -10.80 5.75 6.96
N HIS A 19 -11.23 6.89 7.51
CA HIS A 19 -11.43 8.12 6.75
C HIS A 19 -10.11 8.68 6.22
N VAL A 20 -9.05 8.67 7.04
CA VAL A 20 -7.71 9.12 6.59
C VAL A 20 -7.19 8.19 5.50
N SER A 21 -7.40 6.89 5.66
CA SER A 21 -7.01 5.88 4.66
C SER A 21 -7.80 6.03 3.35
N ALA A 22 -9.09 6.38 3.42
CA ALA A 22 -9.93 6.65 2.26
C ALA A 22 -9.49 7.91 1.50
N PHE A 23 -8.95 8.92 2.18
CA PHE A 23 -8.34 10.06 1.53
C PHE A 23 -7.20 9.63 0.59
N PHE A 24 -6.34 8.69 0.98
CA PHE A 24 -5.25 8.20 0.12
C PHE A 24 -5.66 7.15 -0.94
N SER A 25 -6.96 7.01 -1.24
CA SER A 25 -7.44 6.11 -2.29
C SER A 25 -7.13 6.67 -3.70
N PRO A 26 -6.59 5.85 -4.63
CA PRO A 26 -6.48 6.19 -6.06
C PRO A 26 -7.81 6.07 -6.82
N ILE A 27 -8.87 5.62 -6.14
CA ILE A 27 -10.20 5.42 -6.72
C ILE A 27 -11.13 6.47 -6.12
N PRO A 28 -11.81 7.29 -6.95
CA PRO A 28 -12.74 8.28 -6.45
C PRO A 28 -13.95 7.58 -5.82
N PRO A 29 -14.52 8.14 -4.73
CA PRO A 29 -15.73 7.60 -4.12
C PRO A 29 -16.92 7.73 -5.08
N SER A 30 -17.87 6.80 -5.02
CA SER A 30 -19.06 6.84 -5.89
C SER A 30 -19.92 8.10 -5.70
N GLN A 31 -19.87 8.71 -4.52
CA GLN A 31 -20.60 9.94 -4.18
C GLN A 31 -19.91 11.21 -4.71
N ASP A 32 -18.62 11.14 -5.02
CA ASP A 32 -17.84 12.25 -5.58
C ASP A 32 -16.81 11.71 -6.61
N PRO A 33 -17.26 11.47 -7.85
CA PRO A 33 -16.38 11.02 -8.93
C PRO A 33 -15.31 12.06 -9.33
N GLY A 34 -15.58 13.36 -9.07
CA GLY A 34 -14.71 14.47 -9.45
C GLY A 34 -13.52 14.69 -8.51
N ARG A 35 -13.60 14.14 -7.30
CA ARG A 35 -12.63 14.31 -6.20
C ARG A 35 -11.16 14.34 -6.63
N LEU A 36 -10.71 13.35 -7.41
CA LEU A 36 -9.30 13.23 -7.79
C LEU A 36 -8.88 14.32 -8.77
N TYR A 37 -9.75 14.67 -9.72
CA TYR A 37 -9.51 15.76 -10.67
C TYR A 37 -9.49 17.12 -9.97
N GLU A 38 -10.41 17.35 -9.04
CA GLU A 38 -10.44 18.57 -8.24
C GLU A 38 -9.18 18.69 -7.37
N PHE A 39 -8.78 17.61 -6.71
CA PHE A 39 -7.55 17.57 -5.91
C PHE A 39 -6.31 17.84 -6.76
N TYR A 40 -6.22 17.24 -7.94
CA TYR A 40 -5.13 17.50 -8.88
C TYR A 40 -5.11 18.96 -9.36
N ARG A 41 -6.24 19.49 -9.85
CA ARG A 41 -6.37 20.88 -10.36
C ARG A 41 -6.14 21.95 -9.30
N ALA A 42 -6.18 21.58 -8.03
CA ALA A 42 -6.01 22.51 -6.93
C ALA A 42 -4.60 23.08 -6.77
N SER A 43 -3.61 22.59 -7.55
CA SER A 43 -2.20 23.04 -7.55
C SER A 43 -1.47 22.69 -8.87
N SER A 44 -0.20 23.06 -8.99
CA SER A 44 0.76 22.61 -10.02
C SER A 44 1.99 21.93 -9.40
N GLU A 45 2.82 21.28 -10.23
CA GLU A 45 4.03 20.55 -9.80
C GLU A 45 5.02 21.43 -9.03
N ASP A 46 5.24 22.67 -9.47
CA ASP A 46 6.19 23.60 -8.83
C ASP A 46 5.66 24.20 -7.51
N LYS A 47 4.34 24.17 -7.30
CA LYS A 47 3.67 24.88 -6.19
C LYS A 47 3.08 23.96 -5.14
N VAL A 48 2.88 22.67 -5.44
CA VAL A 48 2.13 21.73 -4.60
C VAL A 48 2.61 21.67 -3.17
N GLU A 49 3.92 21.65 -2.93
CA GLU A 49 4.44 21.60 -1.56
C GLU A 49 4.12 22.90 -0.79
N GLY A 50 4.24 24.05 -1.45
CA GLY A 50 3.90 25.35 -0.89
C GLY A 50 2.40 25.49 -0.63
N ASP A 51 1.58 25.06 -1.57
CA ASP A 51 0.12 25.13 -1.50
C ASP A 51 -0.45 24.19 -0.42
N VAL A 52 0.11 22.98 -0.28
CA VAL A 52 -0.26 22.05 0.79
C VAL A 52 0.18 22.59 2.15
N ARG A 53 1.41 23.10 2.25
CA ARG A 53 1.91 23.74 3.48
C ARG A 53 1.05 24.94 3.89
N TYR A 54 0.64 25.76 2.92
CA TYR A 54 -0.29 26.85 3.17
C TYR A 54 -1.62 26.30 3.70
N GLY A 55 -2.20 25.26 3.09
CA GLY A 55 -3.42 24.61 3.58
C GLY A 55 -3.34 24.16 5.04
N PHE A 56 -2.24 23.53 5.45
CA PHE A 56 -2.03 23.08 6.82
C PHE A 56 -1.88 24.22 7.85
N ARG A 57 -1.30 25.37 7.45
CA ARG A 57 -1.13 26.52 8.38
C ARG A 57 -2.45 27.16 8.79
N TYR A 58 -3.46 27.13 7.93
CA TYR A 58 -4.75 27.78 8.20
C TYR A 58 -5.78 26.86 8.84
N ASN A 59 -5.46 25.57 9.00
CA ASN A 59 -6.33 24.65 9.69
C ASN A 59 -6.22 24.81 11.21
N LYS A 60 -7.32 25.22 11.85
CA LYS A 60 -7.44 25.39 13.31
C LYS A 60 -7.94 24.13 14.03
N ASN A 61 -8.38 23.11 13.29
CA ASN A 61 -9.14 21.97 13.80
C ASN A 61 -8.30 20.72 14.09
N THR A 62 -7.07 20.64 13.56
CA THR A 62 -6.20 19.45 13.75
C THR A 62 -5.08 19.75 14.74
N ARG A 63 -5.09 19.08 15.90
CA ARG A 63 -3.97 19.09 16.85
C ARG A 63 -2.85 18.17 16.35
N MET A 64 -1.94 18.71 15.55
CA MET A 64 -0.72 18.03 15.09
C MET A 64 0.52 18.80 15.58
N THR A 65 1.61 18.08 15.81
CA THR A 65 2.90 18.74 16.04
C THR A 65 3.44 19.34 14.75
N ASN A 66 4.35 20.31 14.82
CA ASN A 66 5.00 20.88 13.62
C ASN A 66 5.75 19.81 12.80
N LYS A 67 6.37 18.83 13.48
CA LYS A 67 7.07 17.72 12.82
C LYS A 67 6.09 16.81 12.08
N GLU A 68 4.98 16.47 12.74
CA GLU A 68 3.93 15.66 12.14
C GLU A 68 3.28 16.36 10.94
N SER A 69 2.95 17.64 11.08
CA SER A 69 2.43 18.46 9.98
C SER A 69 3.38 18.46 8.79
N GLY A 70 4.69 18.62 9.04
CA GLY A 70 5.74 18.49 8.01
C GLY A 70 5.72 17.14 7.28
N ALA A 71 5.58 16.04 8.02
CA ALA A 71 5.47 14.71 7.44
C ALA A 71 4.21 14.55 6.57
N TRP A 72 3.05 15.01 7.03
CA TRP A 72 1.82 14.96 6.24
C TRP A 72 1.89 15.83 4.98
N ILE A 73 2.53 16.99 5.04
CA ILE A 73 2.75 17.85 3.86
C ILE A 73 3.56 17.10 2.80
N GLU A 74 4.66 16.45 3.17
CA GLU A 74 5.48 15.64 2.24
C GLU A 74 4.66 14.48 1.64
N ILE A 75 3.91 13.75 2.48
CA ILE A 75 3.10 12.59 2.07
C ILE A 75 1.98 13.01 1.12
N ILE A 76 1.25 14.08 1.42
CA ILE A 76 0.16 14.58 0.59
C ILE A 76 0.70 15.15 -0.73
N THR A 77 1.89 15.76 -0.71
CA THR A 77 2.58 16.19 -1.93
C THR A 77 2.91 14.99 -2.82
N CYS A 78 3.44 13.91 -2.25
CA CYS A 78 3.67 12.66 -2.99
C CYS A 78 2.35 12.06 -3.51
N PHE A 79 1.28 12.11 -2.72
CA PHE A 79 -0.04 11.65 -3.14
C PHE A 79 -0.58 12.45 -4.32
N TRP A 80 -0.46 13.78 -4.30
CA TRP A 80 -0.84 14.64 -5.43
C TRP A 80 -0.08 14.28 -6.72
N ARG A 81 1.23 14.04 -6.64
CA ARG A 81 2.04 13.57 -7.78
C ARG A 81 1.59 12.20 -8.28
N ALA A 82 1.24 11.29 -7.37
CA ALA A 82 0.73 9.98 -7.73
C ALA A 82 -0.65 10.09 -8.42
N ILE A 83 -1.55 10.95 -7.93
CA ILE A 83 -2.85 11.22 -8.56
C ILE A 83 -2.68 11.84 -9.95
N ASN A 84 -1.73 12.75 -10.15
CA ASN A 84 -1.39 13.29 -11.48
C ASN A 84 -1.07 12.16 -12.47
N GLN A 85 -0.26 11.17 -12.07
CA GLN A 85 0.03 10.02 -12.95
C GLN A 85 -1.18 9.10 -13.14
N VAL A 86 -2.00 8.88 -12.11
CA VAL A 86 -3.24 8.09 -12.22
C VAL A 86 -4.20 8.74 -13.24
N ILE A 87 -4.41 10.05 -13.16
CA ILE A 87 -5.26 10.80 -14.09
C ILE A 87 -4.71 10.73 -15.51
N LYS A 88 -3.41 10.97 -15.70
CA LYS A 88 -2.77 10.85 -17.03
C LYS A 88 -2.91 9.46 -17.62
N ALA A 89 -2.82 8.42 -16.79
CA ALA A 89 -3.04 7.05 -17.24
C ALA A 89 -4.51 6.81 -17.61
N ASP A 90 -5.47 7.33 -16.84
CA ASP A 90 -6.90 7.21 -17.16
C ASP A 90 -7.27 7.95 -18.46
N GLU A 91 -6.78 9.17 -18.64
CA GLU A 91 -6.94 9.95 -19.87
C GLU A 91 -6.34 9.24 -21.08
N ALA A 92 -5.14 8.65 -20.93
CA ALA A 92 -4.52 7.85 -21.98
C ALA A 92 -5.34 6.58 -22.30
N ALA A 93 -5.93 5.93 -21.28
CA ALA A 93 -6.82 4.79 -21.46
C ALA A 93 -8.07 5.17 -22.25
N ASN A 94 -8.72 6.26 -21.89
CA ASN A 94 -9.91 6.78 -22.57
C ASN A 94 -9.64 7.15 -24.03
N GLN A 95 -8.40 7.54 -24.37
CA GLN A 95 -7.96 7.84 -25.74
C GLN A 95 -7.43 6.63 -26.51
N GLY A 96 -7.38 5.43 -25.90
CA GLY A 96 -6.76 4.24 -26.50
C GLY A 96 -5.25 4.34 -26.68
N ARG A 97 -4.58 5.29 -25.99
CA ARG A 97 -3.14 5.58 -26.06
C ARG A 97 -2.37 5.10 -24.82
N LEU A 98 -2.97 4.18 -24.07
CA LEU A 98 -2.42 3.69 -22.82
C LEU A 98 -1.21 2.78 -23.07
N GLY A 99 -0.02 3.32 -22.82
CA GLY A 99 1.25 2.62 -22.96
C GLY A 99 1.83 2.12 -21.64
N GLU A 100 2.95 1.40 -21.76
CA GLU A 100 3.70 0.87 -20.61
C GLU A 100 4.24 1.98 -19.71
N HIS A 101 4.73 3.07 -20.30
CA HIS A 101 5.33 4.19 -19.58
C HIS A 101 4.36 4.81 -18.56
N GLN A 102 3.07 4.92 -18.90
CA GLN A 102 2.05 5.44 -17.98
C GLN A 102 1.89 4.54 -16.74
N TYR A 103 1.83 3.22 -16.92
CA TYR A 103 1.72 2.30 -15.78
C TYR A 103 2.96 2.27 -14.89
N ILE A 104 4.15 2.35 -15.49
CA ILE A 104 5.41 2.45 -14.76
C ILE A 104 5.43 3.74 -13.94
N ALA A 105 5.05 4.88 -14.53
CA ALA A 105 5.00 6.16 -13.85
C ALA A 105 4.00 6.17 -12.68
N VAL A 106 2.81 5.58 -12.86
CA VAL A 106 1.83 5.40 -11.77
C VAL A 106 2.42 4.55 -10.65
N TYR A 107 3.06 3.43 -11.00
CA TYR A 107 3.67 2.56 -10.02
C TYR A 107 4.80 3.25 -9.23
N ASP A 108 5.72 3.93 -9.91
CA ASP A 108 6.90 4.53 -9.26
C ASP A 108 6.48 5.68 -8.34
N THR A 109 5.57 6.55 -8.78
CA THR A 109 5.04 7.63 -7.90
C THR A 109 4.23 7.10 -6.71
N TRP A 110 3.48 6.00 -6.89
CA TRP A 110 2.75 5.37 -5.78
C TRP A 110 3.67 4.65 -4.79
N LYS A 111 4.77 4.08 -5.29
CA LYS A 111 5.84 3.49 -4.47
C LYS A 111 6.53 4.58 -3.66
N ASP A 112 6.76 5.77 -4.23
CA ASP A 112 7.34 6.91 -3.52
C ASP A 112 6.44 7.41 -2.40
N LEU A 113 5.12 7.49 -2.64
CA LEU A 113 4.13 7.77 -1.60
C LEU A 113 4.21 6.75 -0.44
N THR A 114 4.20 5.46 -0.77
CA THR A 114 4.28 4.37 0.22
C THR A 114 5.61 4.43 0.99
N SER A 115 6.70 4.76 0.30
CA SER A 115 8.03 4.88 0.90
C SER A 115 8.16 6.09 1.83
N ASN A 116 7.50 7.21 1.51
CA ASN A 116 7.45 8.38 2.41
C ASN A 116 6.66 8.11 3.69
N LEU A 117 5.57 7.34 3.61
CA LEU A 117 4.87 6.86 4.81
C LEU A 117 5.80 5.97 5.67
N ILE A 118 6.53 5.04 5.06
CA ILE A 118 7.51 4.20 5.79
C ILE A 118 8.57 5.08 6.46
N LYS A 119 9.15 6.05 5.74
CA LYS A 119 10.16 6.99 6.26
C LYS A 119 9.66 7.67 7.53
N HIS A 120 8.49 8.30 7.48
CA HIS A 120 8.00 9.10 8.60
C HIS A 120 7.45 8.28 9.78
N ILE A 121 6.91 7.09 9.53
CA ILE A 121 6.56 6.13 10.61
C ILE A 121 7.82 5.60 11.28
N THR A 122 8.86 5.26 10.50
CA THR A 122 10.15 4.78 11.04
C THR A 122 10.84 5.86 11.88
N ALA A 123 10.73 7.13 11.48
CA ALA A 123 11.25 8.26 12.24
C ALA A 123 10.46 8.57 13.53
N GLY A 124 9.34 7.89 13.80
CA GLY A 124 8.48 8.14 14.95
C GLY A 124 7.77 9.50 14.91
N VAL A 125 7.67 10.11 13.73
CA VAL A 125 7.03 11.43 13.54
C VAL A 125 5.52 11.30 13.39
N LEU A 126 5.06 10.20 12.79
CA LEU A 126 3.65 9.92 12.60
C LEU A 126 3.07 9.09 13.77
N PRO A 127 1.78 9.26 14.08
CA PRO A 127 1.11 8.47 15.10
C PRO A 127 1.04 7.00 14.69
N SER A 128 0.97 6.10 15.67
CA SER A 128 1.04 4.66 15.43
C SER A 128 -0.07 4.11 14.54
N TRP A 129 -1.26 4.72 14.56
CA TRP A 129 -2.37 4.34 13.68
C TRP A 129 -2.07 4.62 12.19
N ALA A 130 -1.07 5.44 11.86
CA ALA A 130 -0.65 5.68 10.47
C ALA A 130 -0.20 4.40 9.77
N ILE A 131 0.10 3.33 10.53
CA ILE A 131 0.35 2.00 9.97
C ILE A 131 -0.82 1.47 9.11
N PHE A 132 -2.06 1.83 9.42
CA PHE A 132 -3.22 1.41 8.63
C PHE A 132 -3.39 2.23 7.35
N VAL A 133 -3.00 3.52 7.37
CA VAL A 133 -2.88 4.32 6.13
C VAL A 133 -1.80 3.71 5.23
N LEU A 134 -0.66 3.33 5.81
CA LEU A 134 0.41 2.63 5.10
C LEU A 134 -0.04 1.26 4.55
N TYR A 135 -0.83 0.49 5.31
CA TYR A 135 -1.44 -0.74 4.81
C TYR A 135 -2.36 -0.46 3.60
N SER A 136 -3.20 0.57 3.67
CA SER A 136 -4.09 0.95 2.58
C SER A 136 -3.29 1.33 1.32
N THR A 137 -2.29 2.22 1.43
CA THR A 137 -1.47 2.63 0.28
C THR A 137 -0.64 1.47 -0.28
N ALA A 138 -0.11 0.59 0.57
CA ALA A 138 0.60 -0.62 0.17
C ALA A 138 -0.32 -1.63 -0.56
N ASN A 139 -1.57 -1.79 -0.13
CA ASN A 139 -2.53 -2.63 -0.84
C ASN A 139 -2.90 -2.06 -2.22
N HIS A 140 -2.98 -0.74 -2.35
CA HIS A 140 -3.11 -0.08 -3.66
C HIS A 140 -1.86 -0.28 -4.52
N LEU A 141 -0.65 -0.15 -3.94
CA LEU A 141 0.62 -0.42 -4.62
C LEU A 141 0.64 -1.84 -5.20
N ARG A 142 0.17 -2.84 -4.45
CA ARG A 142 0.06 -4.24 -4.93
C ARG A 142 -0.82 -4.33 -6.19
N LYS A 143 -1.99 -3.68 -6.18
CA LYS A 143 -2.91 -3.71 -7.34
C LYS A 143 -2.31 -2.98 -8.55
N ILE A 144 -1.66 -1.84 -8.32
CA ILE A 144 -0.97 -1.07 -9.35
C ILE A 144 0.19 -1.87 -9.95
N ALA A 145 0.98 -2.55 -9.11
CA ALA A 145 2.07 -3.42 -9.55
C ALA A 145 1.59 -4.54 -10.45
N ILE A 146 0.51 -5.24 -10.06
CA ILE A 146 -0.11 -6.29 -10.88
C ILE A 146 -0.54 -5.74 -12.24
N LYS A 147 -1.21 -4.59 -12.28
CA LYS A 147 -1.61 -3.95 -13.54
C LYS A 147 -0.40 -3.59 -14.40
N ALA A 148 0.63 -2.99 -13.81
CA ALA A 148 1.85 -2.63 -14.55
C ALA A 148 2.52 -3.87 -15.15
N ASP A 149 2.67 -4.93 -14.38
CA ASP A 149 3.27 -6.19 -14.85
C ASP A 149 2.42 -6.88 -15.94
N GLU A 150 1.09 -6.86 -15.82
CA GLU A 150 0.18 -7.40 -16.84
C GLU A 150 0.29 -6.65 -18.17
N HIS A 151 0.47 -5.33 -18.13
CA HIS A 151 0.66 -4.52 -19.35
C HIS A 151 2.04 -4.73 -19.98
N LEU A 152 3.09 -4.83 -19.16
CA LEU A 152 4.44 -5.19 -19.62
C LEU A 152 4.46 -6.57 -20.28
N ALA A 153 3.67 -7.53 -19.78
CA ALA A 153 3.57 -8.85 -20.38
C ALA A 153 2.85 -8.82 -21.75
N LYS A 154 1.75 -8.06 -21.87
CA LYS A 154 0.97 -7.94 -23.12
C LYS A 154 1.78 -7.32 -24.26
N SER A 155 2.48 -6.23 -23.97
CA SER A 155 3.31 -5.54 -24.96
C SER A 155 4.48 -6.40 -25.43
N LYS A 156 5.17 -7.11 -24.52
CA LYS A 156 6.22 -8.08 -24.90
C LYS A 156 5.70 -9.24 -25.76
N SER A 157 4.51 -9.77 -25.44
CA SER A 157 3.90 -10.84 -26.24
C SER A 157 3.54 -10.38 -27.65
N ALA A 158 3.13 -9.11 -27.84
CA ALA A 158 2.89 -8.55 -29.16
C ALA A 158 4.18 -8.47 -30.00
N THR A 159 5.30 -8.10 -29.37
CA THR A 159 6.61 -8.06 -30.03
C THR A 159 7.13 -9.46 -30.39
N LEU A 160 6.99 -10.44 -29.49
CA LEU A 160 7.44 -11.82 -29.73
C LEU A 160 6.69 -12.51 -30.88
N ASN A 161 5.40 -12.22 -31.07
CA ASN A 161 4.62 -12.78 -32.19
C ASN A 161 5.08 -12.27 -33.58
N THR A 162 5.92 -11.23 -33.65
CA THR A 162 6.50 -10.72 -34.91
C THR A 162 7.89 -11.27 -35.22
N SER A 163 8.49 -12.01 -34.28
CA SER A 163 9.81 -12.62 -34.43
C SER A 163 9.67 -14.13 -34.28
N PHE A 164 9.49 -14.82 -35.41
CA PHE A 164 9.62 -16.26 -35.45
C PHE A 164 11.08 -16.64 -35.17
N SER A 165 11.38 -16.95 -33.90
CA SER A 165 12.48 -17.84 -33.56
C SER A 165 12.11 -18.64 -32.32
N ASP A 166 11.96 -19.93 -32.56
CA ASP A 166 11.89 -21.03 -31.61
C ASP A 166 13.18 -21.08 -30.77
N ASP A 167 13.11 -21.60 -29.55
CA ASP A 167 14.22 -21.86 -28.62
C ASP A 167 14.94 -20.69 -27.91
N ILE A 168 14.19 -19.92 -27.12
CA ILE A 168 14.74 -19.45 -25.83
C ILE A 168 13.60 -19.37 -24.79
N VAL A 169 13.63 -20.26 -23.81
CA VAL A 169 12.92 -20.06 -22.54
C VAL A 169 13.63 -18.90 -21.84
N THR A 170 13.30 -17.67 -22.22
CA THR A 170 13.81 -16.49 -21.53
C THR A 170 13.11 -16.47 -20.17
N THR A 171 13.83 -16.84 -19.12
CA THR A 171 13.45 -16.65 -17.72
C THR A 171 13.44 -15.16 -17.36
N VAL A 172 12.66 -14.37 -18.11
CA VAL A 172 12.46 -12.95 -17.84
C VAL A 172 11.50 -12.86 -16.67
N PRO A 173 11.81 -12.08 -15.61
CA PRO A 173 10.98 -12.09 -14.41
C PRO A 173 9.57 -11.62 -14.75
N GLN A 174 8.64 -12.57 -14.79
CA GLN A 174 7.23 -12.27 -14.82
C GLN A 174 6.92 -11.65 -13.46
N ASN A 175 6.41 -10.42 -13.45
CA ASN A 175 6.02 -9.68 -12.25
C ASN A 175 7.13 -8.87 -11.52
N GLN A 176 8.03 -8.18 -12.25
CA GLN A 176 9.10 -7.36 -11.66
C GLN A 176 8.59 -6.29 -10.68
N LYS A 177 7.51 -5.58 -11.02
CA LYS A 177 6.96 -4.52 -10.17
C LYS A 177 6.32 -5.12 -8.92
N LEU A 178 5.68 -6.27 -9.02
CA LEU A 178 5.10 -6.97 -7.87
C LEU A 178 6.18 -7.54 -6.93
N GLU A 179 7.30 -8.03 -7.46
CA GLU A 179 8.46 -8.43 -6.65
C GLU A 179 9.06 -7.25 -5.88
N GLU A 180 9.19 -6.10 -6.54
CA GLU A 180 9.65 -4.88 -5.88
C GLU A 180 8.66 -4.42 -4.79
N ALA A 181 7.36 -4.43 -5.06
CA ALA A 181 6.34 -4.17 -4.06
C ALA A 181 6.43 -5.16 -2.88
N ALA A 182 6.72 -6.44 -3.13
CA ALA A 182 6.92 -7.42 -2.07
C ALA A 182 8.11 -7.08 -1.15
N ARG A 183 9.20 -6.51 -1.70
CA ARG A 183 10.32 -5.99 -0.89
C ARG A 183 9.89 -4.79 -0.03
N VAL A 184 9.01 -3.92 -0.53
CA VAL A 184 8.42 -2.83 0.26
C VAL A 184 7.57 -3.41 1.41
N PHE A 185 6.74 -4.41 1.14
CA PHE A 185 5.89 -5.04 2.17
C PHE A 185 6.71 -5.74 3.26
N ASN A 186 7.85 -6.35 2.91
CA ASN A 186 8.81 -6.87 3.89
C ASN A 186 9.32 -5.80 4.85
N ARG A 187 9.62 -4.59 4.36
CA ARG A 187 10.07 -3.47 5.23
C ARG A 187 8.96 -3.04 6.18
N ILE A 188 7.72 -2.95 5.68
CA ILE A 188 6.56 -2.59 6.52
C ILE A 188 6.30 -3.65 7.59
N PHE A 189 6.40 -4.93 7.22
CA PHE A 189 6.24 -6.04 8.15
C PHE A 189 7.30 -6.00 9.26
N ALA A 190 8.57 -5.80 8.89
CA ALA A 190 9.65 -5.62 9.85
C ALA A 190 9.44 -4.40 10.75
N LEU A 191 8.88 -3.30 10.24
CA LEU A 191 8.55 -2.10 11.01
C LEU A 191 7.47 -2.36 12.07
N CYS A 192 6.49 -3.23 11.79
CA CYS A 192 5.50 -3.67 12.78
C CYS A 192 6.12 -4.57 13.85
N LEU A 193 6.92 -5.57 13.45
CA LEU A 193 7.54 -6.52 14.39
C LEU A 193 8.65 -5.90 15.23
N GLY A 194 9.36 -4.92 14.67
CA GLY A 194 10.41 -4.17 15.35
C GLY A 194 9.89 -3.12 16.32
N ASP A 195 8.57 -2.97 16.46
CA ASP A 195 8.02 -2.02 17.42
C ASP A 195 8.24 -2.47 18.86
N ARG A 196 8.78 -1.54 19.66
CA ARG A 196 9.10 -1.73 21.08
C ARG A 196 8.29 -0.79 21.97
N ASN A 197 7.23 -0.17 21.43
CA ASN A 197 6.35 0.67 22.23
C ASN A 197 5.70 -0.19 23.35
N PRO A 198 5.91 0.15 24.64
CA PRO A 198 5.31 -0.60 25.75
C PRO A 198 3.80 -0.37 25.87
N HIS A 199 3.25 0.67 25.24
CA HIS A 199 1.83 0.99 25.31
C HIS A 199 1.02 0.13 24.31
N PRO A 200 0.12 -0.76 24.77
CA PRO A 200 -0.60 -1.68 23.89
C PRO A 200 -1.53 -1.00 22.88
N VAL A 201 -1.96 0.24 23.12
CA VAL A 201 -2.83 0.99 22.20
C VAL A 201 -2.03 1.70 21.11
N GLU A 202 -0.81 2.15 21.44
CA GLU A 202 0.03 2.94 20.55
C GLU A 202 1.10 2.10 19.85
N THR A 203 0.94 0.78 19.81
CA THR A 203 1.87 -0.10 19.10
C THR A 203 1.50 -0.27 17.62
N ARG A 204 2.52 -0.32 16.77
CA ARG A 204 2.39 -0.70 15.34
C ARG A 204 2.13 -2.18 15.15
N LYS A 205 2.21 -3.00 16.21
CA LYS A 205 1.93 -4.45 16.18
C LYS A 205 0.50 -4.77 15.76
N TRP A 206 -0.43 -3.83 15.90
CA TRP A 206 -1.79 -3.96 15.36
C TRP A 206 -1.82 -4.12 13.82
N GLY A 207 -0.77 -3.68 13.12
CA GLY A 207 -0.60 -3.86 11.68
C GLY A 207 -0.06 -5.23 11.23
N VAL A 208 0.42 -6.08 12.15
CA VAL A 208 1.16 -7.31 11.80
C VAL A 208 0.35 -8.23 10.90
N TYR A 209 -0.88 -8.57 11.28
CA TYR A 209 -1.70 -9.49 10.52
C TYR A 209 -2.23 -8.90 9.21
N CYS A 210 -2.54 -7.60 9.14
CA CYS A 210 -3.00 -7.01 7.88
C CYS A 210 -1.86 -6.97 6.84
N ILE A 211 -0.62 -6.66 7.26
CA ILE A 211 0.56 -6.67 6.41
C ILE A 211 0.97 -8.10 6.03
N ALA A 212 0.94 -9.06 6.97
CA ALA A 212 1.20 -10.47 6.68
C ALA A 212 0.23 -11.01 5.62
N ASN A 213 -1.06 -10.69 5.75
CA ASN A 213 -2.07 -11.05 4.76
C ASN A 213 -1.80 -10.42 3.39
N LEU A 214 -1.28 -9.18 3.35
CA LEU A 214 -0.87 -8.54 2.10
C LEU A 214 0.33 -9.26 1.47
N GLN A 215 1.30 -9.69 2.28
CA GLN A 215 2.45 -10.48 1.81
C GLN A 215 2.01 -11.84 1.27
N PHE A 216 1.13 -12.57 1.97
CA PHE A 216 0.59 -13.84 1.47
C PHE A 216 -0.11 -13.66 0.12
N LYS A 217 -1.02 -12.68 0.01
CA LYS A 217 -1.68 -12.35 -1.26
C LYS A 217 -0.70 -12.01 -2.39
N THR A 218 0.48 -11.51 -2.05
CA THR A 218 1.53 -11.14 -3.01
C THR A 218 2.37 -12.36 -3.39
N TYR A 219 2.87 -13.12 -2.41
CA TYR A 219 3.69 -14.31 -2.64
C TYR A 219 2.93 -15.42 -3.36
N PHE A 220 1.64 -15.60 -3.09
CA PHE A 220 0.83 -16.55 -3.85
C PHE A 220 0.67 -16.13 -5.31
N LYS A 221 0.51 -14.82 -5.60
CA LYS A 221 0.46 -14.31 -6.99
C LYS A 221 1.81 -14.46 -7.70
N LEU A 222 2.91 -14.30 -6.97
CA LEU A 222 4.28 -14.53 -7.45
C LEU A 222 4.67 -16.01 -7.53
N LYS A 223 3.81 -16.95 -7.10
CA LYS A 223 4.14 -18.38 -6.95
C LYS A 223 5.34 -18.64 -6.01
N ALA A 224 5.65 -17.70 -5.12
CA ALA A 224 6.77 -17.75 -4.18
C ALA A 224 6.32 -18.21 -2.78
N ILE A 225 5.60 -19.34 -2.70
CA ILE A 225 4.90 -19.81 -1.49
C ILE A 225 5.88 -20.03 -0.31
N SER A 226 7.12 -20.45 -0.60
CA SER A 226 8.18 -20.63 0.41
C SER A 226 8.43 -19.39 1.28
N LEU A 227 8.30 -18.18 0.71
CA LEU A 227 8.50 -16.92 1.44
C LEU A 227 7.41 -16.68 2.49
N SER A 228 6.21 -17.21 2.28
CA SER A 228 5.11 -17.11 3.26
C SER A 228 5.45 -17.85 4.56
N LYS A 229 6.27 -18.90 4.51
CA LYS A 229 6.74 -19.61 5.72
C LYS A 229 7.57 -18.71 6.61
N ASN A 230 8.39 -17.83 6.03
CA ASN A 230 9.20 -16.90 6.80
C ASN A 230 8.33 -15.85 7.52
N VAL A 231 7.23 -15.41 6.90
CA VAL A 231 6.26 -14.50 7.54
C VAL A 231 5.64 -15.17 8.77
N VAL A 232 5.16 -16.41 8.63
CA VAL A 232 4.56 -17.17 9.76
C VAL A 232 5.56 -17.34 10.91
N ARG A 233 6.77 -17.82 10.61
CA ARG A 233 7.82 -18.00 11.63
C ARG A 233 8.17 -16.70 12.35
N SER A 234 8.24 -15.59 11.61
CA SER A 234 8.51 -14.27 12.20
C SER A 234 7.39 -13.80 13.13
N ILE A 235 6.13 -14.19 12.91
CA ILE A 235 5.02 -13.90 13.84
C ILE A 235 5.10 -14.82 15.05
N GLU A 236 5.31 -16.12 14.84
CA GLU A 236 5.40 -17.13 15.93
C GLU A 236 6.56 -16.84 16.89
N ALA A 237 7.65 -16.23 16.41
CA ALA A 237 8.78 -15.82 17.22
C ALA A 237 8.52 -14.60 18.11
N GLN A 238 7.36 -13.93 18.00
CA GLN A 238 7.05 -12.73 18.77
C GLN A 238 6.15 -13.09 19.96
N SER A 239 6.70 -12.99 21.15
CA SER A 239 5.98 -13.27 22.40
C SER A 239 5.11 -12.10 22.89
N ASP A 240 5.30 -10.91 22.33
CA ASP A 240 4.76 -9.64 22.81
C ASP A 240 3.76 -8.99 21.84
N LEU A 241 3.14 -9.79 20.96
CA LEU A 241 2.02 -9.36 20.13
C LEU A 241 0.73 -9.31 20.95
N PRO A 242 -0.19 -8.37 20.64
CA PRO A 242 -1.56 -8.45 21.12
C PRO A 242 -2.18 -9.84 20.87
N PRO A 243 -3.11 -10.31 21.72
CA PRO A 243 -3.79 -11.58 21.50
C PRO A 243 -4.44 -11.63 20.11
N PHE A 244 -4.26 -12.75 19.39
CA PHE A 244 -4.75 -12.89 18.01
C PHE A 244 -6.26 -12.58 17.85
N LYS A 245 -7.06 -12.95 18.86
CA LYS A 245 -8.50 -12.72 18.92
C LYS A 245 -8.92 -11.24 18.93
N ASP A 246 -8.01 -10.34 19.33
CA ASP A 246 -8.29 -8.90 19.45
C ASP A 246 -8.07 -8.17 18.12
N TYR A 247 -7.42 -8.80 17.14
CA TYR A 247 -7.29 -8.24 15.80
C TYR A 247 -8.64 -8.24 15.05
N PRO A 248 -8.84 -7.38 14.03
CA PRO A 248 -10.05 -7.41 13.21
C PRO A 248 -10.32 -8.81 12.62
N ARG A 249 -11.57 -9.29 12.71
CA ARG A 249 -11.97 -10.63 12.23
C ARG A 249 -11.56 -10.91 10.78
N ALA A 250 -11.65 -9.89 9.90
CA ALA A 250 -11.23 -10.02 8.50
C ALA A 250 -9.74 -10.40 8.37
N HIS A 251 -8.87 -9.85 9.23
CA HIS A 251 -7.45 -10.20 9.24
C HIS A 251 -7.21 -11.58 9.83
N GLN A 252 -7.94 -11.95 10.88
CA GLN A 252 -7.84 -13.28 11.48
C GLN A 252 -8.22 -14.38 10.48
N VAL A 253 -9.38 -14.24 9.84
CA VAL A 253 -9.89 -15.23 8.86
C VAL A 253 -8.94 -15.38 7.68
N THR A 254 -8.44 -14.25 7.13
CA THR A 254 -7.48 -14.31 6.02
C THR A 254 -6.17 -14.99 6.43
N TYR A 255 -5.68 -14.70 7.64
CA TYR A 255 -4.44 -15.31 8.16
C TYR A 255 -4.61 -16.81 8.36
N LYS A 256 -5.69 -17.24 9.03
CA LYS A 256 -6.05 -18.66 9.23
C LYS A 256 -6.20 -19.39 7.90
N TYR A 257 -6.84 -18.77 6.90
CA TYR A 257 -6.96 -19.35 5.55
C TYR A 257 -5.58 -19.66 4.94
N TYR A 258 -4.66 -18.69 4.93
CA TYR A 258 -3.33 -18.90 4.36
C TYR A 258 -2.50 -19.90 5.17
N LEU A 259 -2.62 -19.92 6.49
CA LEU A 259 -2.04 -20.94 7.35
C LEU A 259 -2.51 -22.34 6.96
N GLY A 260 -3.82 -22.54 6.81
CA GLY A 260 -4.40 -23.81 6.38
C GLY A 260 -3.88 -24.25 5.00
N VAL A 261 -3.82 -23.34 4.03
CA VAL A 261 -3.26 -23.62 2.70
C VAL A 261 -1.77 -24.00 2.80
N LEU A 262 -0.99 -23.30 3.62
CA LEU A 262 0.44 -23.60 3.80
C LEU A 262 0.66 -24.96 4.47
N SER A 263 -0.16 -25.32 5.44
CA SER A 263 -0.11 -26.62 6.11
C SER A 263 -0.53 -27.76 5.19
N PHE A 264 -1.58 -27.54 4.37
CA PHE A 264 -1.99 -28.51 3.35
C PHE A 264 -0.87 -28.77 2.32
N LEU A 265 -0.23 -27.72 1.81
CA LEU A 265 0.91 -27.85 0.89
C LEU A 265 2.15 -28.49 1.52
N GLN A 266 2.18 -28.65 2.84
CA GLN A 266 3.25 -29.32 3.59
C GLN A 266 2.86 -30.73 4.02
N GLU A 267 1.66 -31.20 3.68
CA GLU A 267 1.11 -32.48 4.15
C GLU A 267 1.02 -32.57 5.68
N ASP A 268 1.02 -31.43 6.38
CA ASP A 268 0.86 -31.33 7.85
C ASP A 268 -0.63 -31.20 8.20
N TYR A 269 -1.36 -32.30 8.00
CA TYR A 269 -2.82 -32.35 8.18
C TYR A 269 -3.26 -32.22 9.64
N VAL A 270 -2.37 -32.51 10.60
CA VAL A 270 -2.66 -32.38 12.04
C VAL A 270 -2.79 -30.92 12.42
N LYS A 271 -1.89 -30.03 11.94
CA LYS A 271 -2.01 -28.58 12.22
C LYS A 271 -3.25 -27.92 11.59
N VAL A 272 -3.73 -28.42 10.45
CA VAL A 272 -4.90 -27.85 9.75
C VAL A 272 -6.16 -27.93 10.63
N CYS A 273 -6.39 -29.06 11.31
CA CYS A 273 -7.63 -29.29 12.05
C CYS A 273 -7.77 -28.40 13.31
N TRP A 274 -6.65 -28.04 13.95
CA TRP A 274 -6.64 -27.20 15.16
C TRP A 274 -6.80 -25.70 14.89
N GLN A 275 -6.55 -25.24 13.66
CA GLN A 275 -6.58 -23.82 13.33
C GLN A 275 -7.96 -23.33 12.87
N VAL A 276 -8.84 -24.24 12.47
CA VAL A 276 -10.19 -23.95 11.96
C VAL A 276 -11.26 -23.97 13.07
N GLY A 277 -10.96 -24.60 14.22
CA GLY A 277 -11.71 -24.43 15.47
C GLY A 277 -11.54 -23.05 16.09
#